data_AF-A0A6C0J359-F1
#
_entry.id   AF-A0A6C0J359-F1
#
_cell.length_a   1.000
_cell.length_b   1.000
_cell.length_c   1.000
_cell.angle_alpha   90.00
_cell.angle_beta   90.00
_cell.angle_gamma   90.00
#
_symmetry.space_group_name_H-M   'P 1'
#
loop_
_entity.id
_entity.type
_entity.pdbx_description
1 polymer ?
#
loop_
_entity_poly.entity_id
_entity_poly.type
_entity_poly.pdbx_seq_one_letter_code
_entity_poly.pdbx_strand_id
1 'polypeptide(L)'
;MILEGNNKIYNITLCDSLDNIIKMIDYFKKYNNFNDELIIGIDFEFNRSLDDTHREIALCQINLETKHKESEIFMFYPPDLNDEQTQVFKQLLLNENIKTILHGGESLDIPYLFTEIFTNLNERKQFCKNLFDTKYLCEYYNLKNSLVENKCKIYYLLLQMNIIDQKQMDYLLENQEKMGNISEIRINVKDMSKELINYSAYDTLYLPELYKTFPKDNNYQKLIPEITGVHFILKQTDFFKKSFTDISQFNLIFLSLENKYILLNDMFQFMYLWNDTGLLSYLNQITYFRKFFQIIIKYIVYNILIRNYETFYKKDILNKNCPPSLNTLLENISNFNYTINFIKQLNEDIKKELL
;
A
#
# COMPACT_ATOMS: atom_id res chain seq x y z
N MET A 1 -7.18 -11.22 27.23
CA MET A 1 -6.19 -10.33 27.89
C MET A 1 -6.68 -8.89 27.74
N ILE A 2 -6.33 -7.97 28.65
CA ILE A 2 -6.71 -6.55 28.56
C ILE A 2 -5.45 -5.70 28.41
N LEU A 3 -5.44 -4.79 27.45
CA LEU A 3 -4.44 -3.73 27.30
C LEU A 3 -5.10 -2.35 27.43
N GLU A 4 -4.33 -1.38 27.91
CA GLU A 4 -4.73 0.03 27.91
C GLU A 4 -3.83 0.82 26.97
N GLY A 5 -4.43 1.69 26.17
CA GLY A 5 -3.72 2.58 25.25
C GLY A 5 -4.66 3.62 24.68
N ASN A 6 -4.19 4.85 24.43
CA ASN A 6 -4.98 5.92 23.78
C ASN A 6 -6.36 6.18 24.43
N ASN A 7 -6.44 6.13 25.77
CA ASN A 7 -7.69 6.26 26.55
C ASN A 7 -8.76 5.19 26.22
N LYS A 8 -8.35 4.06 25.63
CA LYS A 8 -9.17 2.90 25.31
C LYS A 8 -8.68 1.64 26.03
N ILE A 9 -9.62 0.73 26.24
CA ILE A 9 -9.42 -0.60 26.78
C ILE A 9 -9.55 -1.57 25.61
N TYR A 10 -8.49 -2.34 25.36
CA TYR A 10 -8.42 -3.33 24.29
C TYR A 10 -8.54 -4.73 24.88
N ASN A 11 -9.63 -5.41 24.55
CA ASN A 11 -9.83 -6.81 24.85
C ASN A 11 -9.17 -7.65 23.75
N ILE A 12 -8.14 -8.40 24.10
CA ILE A 12 -7.49 -9.35 23.20
C ILE A 12 -8.14 -10.71 23.36
N THR A 13 -8.69 -11.22 22.25
CA THR A 13 -9.27 -12.56 22.13
C THR A 13 -8.43 -13.39 21.15
N LEU A 14 -7.82 -14.47 21.64
CA LEU A 14 -7.26 -15.52 20.80
C LEU A 14 -8.37 -16.44 20.32
N CYS A 15 -8.47 -16.67 19.02
CA CYS A 15 -9.43 -17.58 18.43
C CYS A 15 -8.87 -19.01 18.37
N ASP A 16 -8.48 -19.53 19.53
CA ASP A 16 -7.91 -20.87 19.75
C ASP A 16 -8.97 -21.99 19.86
N SER A 17 -10.24 -21.60 19.92
CA SER A 17 -11.40 -22.48 20.09
C SER A 17 -12.57 -22.07 19.20
N LEU A 18 -13.47 -23.01 18.93
CA LEU A 18 -14.66 -22.75 18.11
C LEU A 18 -15.54 -21.63 18.70
N ASP A 19 -15.68 -21.58 20.03
CA ASP A 19 -16.47 -20.54 20.70
C ASP A 19 -15.89 -19.14 20.46
N ASN A 20 -14.56 -19.00 20.53
CA ASN A 20 -13.89 -17.73 20.25
C ASN A 20 -14.01 -17.34 18.76
N ILE A 21 -13.92 -18.31 17.84
CA ILE A 21 -14.17 -18.08 16.41
C ILE A 21 -15.62 -17.60 16.19
N ILE A 22 -16.61 -18.26 16.80
CA ILE A 22 -18.02 -17.86 16.68
C ILE A 22 -18.22 -16.44 17.22
N LYS A 23 -17.69 -16.15 18.42
CA LYS A 23 -17.72 -14.80 19.01
C LYS A 23 -17.12 -13.75 18.08
N MET A 24 -15.96 -14.03 17.48
CA MET A 24 -15.31 -13.15 16.52
C MET A 24 -16.18 -12.90 15.29
N ILE A 25 -16.74 -13.96 14.70
CA ILE A 25 -17.58 -13.85 13.50
C ILE A 25 -18.88 -13.09 13.78
N ASP A 26 -19.51 -13.30 14.94
CA ASP A 26 -20.67 -12.52 15.36
C ASP A 26 -20.32 -11.04 15.54
N TYR A 27 -19.12 -10.76 16.06
CA TYR A 27 -18.62 -9.40 16.16
C TYR A 27 -18.40 -8.79 14.77
N PHE A 28 -17.81 -9.52 13.81
CA PHE A 28 -17.65 -9.04 12.44
C PHE A 28 -19.00 -8.77 11.76
N LYS A 29 -19.99 -9.65 11.94
CA LYS A 29 -21.36 -9.46 11.45
C LYS A 29 -21.98 -8.18 12.02
N LYS A 30 -21.81 -7.92 13.33
CA LYS A 30 -22.28 -6.68 13.96
C LYS A 30 -21.57 -5.46 13.39
N TYR A 31 -20.25 -5.52 13.27
CA TYR A 31 -19.41 -4.42 12.81
C TYR A 31 -19.72 -4.02 11.37
N ASN A 32 -20.03 -4.98 10.51
CA ASN A 32 -20.50 -4.76 9.13
C ASN A 32 -21.82 -3.99 9.02
N ASN A 33 -22.66 -4.03 10.05
CA ASN A 33 -23.97 -3.41 10.06
C ASN A 33 -23.97 -2.00 10.69
N PHE A 34 -22.79 -1.49 11.10
CA PHE A 34 -22.69 -0.13 11.58
C PHE A 34 -22.75 0.87 10.40
N ASN A 35 -23.54 1.93 10.59
CA ASN A 35 -23.71 3.00 9.60
C ASN A 35 -22.64 4.09 9.72
N ASP A 36 -21.83 4.05 10.77
CA ASP A 36 -20.76 5.01 11.01
C ASP A 36 -19.53 4.66 10.15
N GLU A 37 -18.72 5.68 9.84
CA GLU A 37 -17.38 5.46 9.31
C GLU A 37 -16.50 4.82 10.41
N LEU A 38 -15.87 3.70 10.06
CA LEU A 38 -15.08 2.89 10.97
C LEU A 38 -13.66 2.72 10.46
N ILE A 39 -12.75 2.44 11.38
CA ILE A 39 -11.33 2.25 11.09
C ILE A 39 -10.91 0.96 11.78
N ILE A 40 -10.33 0.04 11.01
CA ILE A 40 -9.77 -1.21 11.50
C ILE A 40 -8.28 -1.25 11.21
N GLY A 41 -7.50 -1.74 12.18
CA GLY A 41 -6.09 -2.08 11.96
C GLY A 41 -5.99 -3.57 11.69
N ILE A 42 -5.27 -3.97 10.66
CA ILE A 42 -4.97 -5.38 10.40
C ILE A 42 -3.47 -5.60 10.25
N ASP A 43 -3.03 -6.81 10.55
CA ASP A 43 -1.66 -7.28 10.34
C ASP A 43 -1.68 -8.81 10.21
N PHE A 44 -0.62 -9.39 9.64
CA PHE A 44 -0.53 -10.82 9.42
C PHE A 44 0.87 -11.35 9.76
N GLU A 45 0.90 -12.55 10.30
CA GLU A 45 2.17 -13.26 10.52
C GLU A 45 2.24 -14.53 9.69
N PHE A 46 3.46 -14.86 9.27
CA PHE A 46 3.72 -15.98 8.37
C PHE A 46 4.79 -16.90 8.93
N ASN A 47 4.48 -18.19 8.95
CA ASN A 47 5.47 -19.24 9.18
C ASN A 47 6.29 -19.48 7.91
N ARG A 48 7.50 -19.97 8.10
CA ARG A 48 8.23 -20.65 7.02
C ARG A 48 7.63 -22.04 6.81
N SER A 49 7.41 -22.41 5.55
CA SER A 49 6.96 -23.75 5.19
C SER A 49 7.98 -24.80 5.68
N LEU A 50 7.53 -26.02 5.93
CA LEU A 50 8.39 -27.10 6.45
C LEU A 50 9.55 -27.47 5.50
N ASP A 51 9.35 -27.25 4.21
CA ASP A 51 10.33 -27.46 3.15
C ASP A 51 11.16 -26.20 2.84
N ASP A 52 10.98 -25.12 3.59
CA ASP A 52 11.75 -23.88 3.51
C ASP A 52 11.60 -23.09 2.19
N THR A 53 10.64 -23.47 1.32
CA THR A 53 10.47 -22.92 -0.03
C THR A 53 9.53 -21.72 -0.11
N HIS A 54 8.59 -21.59 0.83
CA HIS A 54 7.58 -20.53 0.80
C HIS A 54 7.18 -20.06 2.21
N ARG A 55 6.24 -19.12 2.26
CA ARG A 55 5.65 -18.57 3.50
C ARG A 55 4.20 -19.03 3.58
N GLU A 56 3.80 -19.52 4.75
CA GLU A 56 2.45 -19.96 5.05
C GLU A 56 1.85 -18.97 6.04
N ILE A 57 0.62 -18.51 5.79
CA ILE A 57 -0.10 -17.68 6.76
C ILE A 57 -0.15 -18.41 8.12
N ALA A 58 -0.01 -17.70 9.23
CA ALA A 58 -0.02 -18.27 10.57
C ALA A 58 -0.93 -17.50 11.54
N LEU A 59 -1.05 -16.19 11.34
CA LEU A 59 -1.87 -15.31 12.17
C LEU A 59 -2.48 -14.19 11.33
N CYS A 60 -3.71 -13.84 11.65
CA CYS A 60 -4.31 -12.57 11.28
C CYS A 60 -4.69 -11.86 12.58
N GLN A 61 -4.26 -10.61 12.72
CA GLN A 61 -4.59 -9.72 13.80
C GLN A 61 -5.54 -8.65 13.26
N ILE A 62 -6.63 -8.40 13.97
CA ILE A 62 -7.58 -7.35 13.60
C ILE A 62 -8.05 -6.57 14.81
N ASN A 63 -7.79 -5.27 14.80
CA ASN A 63 -8.25 -4.31 15.79
C ASN A 63 -9.55 -3.64 15.30
N LEU A 64 -10.64 -3.91 16.00
CA LEU A 64 -11.98 -3.39 15.74
C LEU A 64 -12.33 -2.30 16.75
N GLU A 65 -11.95 -1.07 16.41
CA GLU A 65 -12.26 0.07 17.27
C GLU A 65 -13.70 0.55 17.07
N THR A 66 -14.40 0.80 18.16
CA THR A 66 -15.66 1.56 18.10
C THR A 66 -15.46 2.96 18.67
N LYS A 67 -16.52 3.79 18.63
CA LYS A 67 -16.55 5.07 19.35
C LYS A 67 -16.56 4.88 20.88
N HIS A 68 -16.83 3.67 21.36
CA HIS A 68 -16.80 3.35 22.78
C HIS A 68 -15.36 3.18 23.28
N LYS A 69 -15.19 3.23 24.60
CA LYS A 69 -13.88 3.02 25.24
C LYS A 69 -13.35 1.60 25.08
N GLU A 70 -14.23 0.63 24.86
CA GLU A 70 -13.89 -0.78 24.67
C GLU A 70 -13.72 -1.08 23.19
N SER A 71 -12.59 -1.70 22.84
CA SER A 71 -12.26 -2.18 21.50
C SER A 71 -11.80 -3.63 21.58
N GLU A 72 -12.03 -4.41 20.53
CA GLU A 72 -11.64 -5.82 20.48
C GLU A 72 -10.50 -6.01 19.49
N ILE A 73 -9.47 -6.73 19.91
CA ILE A 73 -8.43 -7.25 19.03
C ILE A 73 -8.63 -8.76 18.95
N PHE A 74 -8.91 -9.25 17.75
CA PHE A 74 -8.98 -10.69 17.48
C PHE A 74 -7.70 -11.16 16.82
N MET A 75 -7.24 -12.34 17.23
CA MET A 75 -6.09 -13.03 16.65
C MET A 75 -6.51 -14.43 16.28
N PHE A 76 -6.46 -14.76 15.00
CA PHE A 76 -6.97 -16.02 14.49
C PHE A 76 -6.12 -16.56 13.36
N TYR A 77 -6.20 -17.86 13.13
CA TYR A 77 -5.56 -18.51 12.00
C TYR A 77 -6.59 -18.55 10.87
N PRO A 78 -6.45 -17.77 9.78
CA PRO A 78 -7.52 -17.65 8.79
C PRO A 78 -8.01 -18.97 8.17
N PRO A 79 -7.16 -19.98 7.93
CA PRO A 79 -7.60 -21.29 7.45
C PRO A 79 -8.48 -22.10 8.43
N ASP A 80 -8.59 -21.71 9.70
CA ASP A 80 -9.57 -22.31 10.62
C ASP A 80 -11.01 -21.83 10.34
N LEU A 81 -11.20 -20.81 9.49
CA LEU A 81 -12.52 -20.35 9.08
C LEU A 81 -13.10 -21.25 7.98
N ASN A 82 -14.38 -21.59 8.11
CA ASN A 82 -15.13 -22.21 7.01
C ASN A 82 -15.52 -21.17 5.94
N ASP A 83 -16.13 -21.63 4.84
CA ASP A 83 -16.50 -20.76 3.73
C ASP A 83 -17.44 -19.61 4.12
N GLU A 84 -18.46 -19.86 4.95
CA GLU A 84 -19.40 -18.81 5.41
C GLU A 84 -18.66 -17.77 6.26
N GLN A 85 -17.83 -18.22 7.20
CA GLN A 85 -17.04 -17.36 8.08
C GLN A 85 -16.03 -16.54 7.29
N THR A 86 -15.41 -17.14 6.29
CA THR A 86 -14.51 -16.46 5.35
C THR A 86 -15.25 -15.39 4.55
N GLN A 87 -16.50 -15.64 4.12
CA GLN A 87 -17.32 -14.62 3.46
C GLN A 87 -17.64 -13.45 4.39
N VAL A 88 -17.91 -13.68 5.68
CA VAL A 88 -18.14 -12.61 6.65
C VAL A 88 -16.88 -11.75 6.83
N PHE A 89 -15.73 -12.38 6.98
CA PHE A 89 -14.45 -11.67 7.08
C PHE A 89 -14.15 -10.87 5.81
N LYS A 90 -14.38 -11.45 4.64
CA LYS A 90 -14.24 -10.77 3.36
C LYS A 90 -15.19 -9.56 3.23
N GLN A 91 -16.45 -9.71 3.63
CA GLN A 91 -17.42 -8.61 3.63
C GLN A 91 -16.99 -7.46 4.54
N LEU A 92 -16.39 -7.77 5.69
CA LEU A 92 -15.80 -6.77 6.59
C LEU A 92 -14.75 -5.91 5.90
N LEU A 93 -13.82 -6.56 5.20
CA LEU A 93 -12.72 -5.86 4.51
C LEU A 93 -13.17 -5.12 3.24
N LEU A 94 -14.26 -5.55 2.60
CA LEU A 94 -14.80 -4.93 1.39
C LEU A 94 -15.83 -3.82 1.68
N ASN A 95 -16.21 -3.61 2.94
CA ASN A 95 -17.21 -2.64 3.33
C ASN A 95 -16.73 -1.21 3.03
N GLU A 96 -17.55 -0.43 2.31
CA GLU A 96 -17.19 0.92 1.90
C GLU A 96 -17.12 1.94 3.05
N ASN A 97 -17.76 1.64 4.19
CA ASN A 97 -17.73 2.48 5.38
C ASN A 97 -16.55 2.16 6.30
N ILE A 98 -15.75 1.12 5.99
CA ILE A 98 -14.66 0.64 6.83
C ILE A 98 -13.32 0.96 6.15
N LYS A 99 -12.53 1.81 6.79
CA LYS A 99 -11.14 2.06 6.42
C LYS A 99 -10.25 0.98 7.01
N THR A 100 -9.56 0.26 6.15
CA THR A 100 -8.61 -0.78 6.54
C THR A 100 -7.20 -0.20 6.57
N ILE A 101 -6.55 -0.27 7.72
CA ILE A 101 -5.21 0.25 7.95
C ILE A 101 -4.21 -0.91 8.06
N LEU A 102 -3.13 -0.81 7.30
CA LEU A 102 -1.96 -1.72 7.32
C LEU A 102 -0.68 -0.90 7.56
N HIS A 103 0.43 -1.58 7.84
CA HIS A 103 1.75 -0.97 7.85
C HIS A 103 2.77 -1.83 7.09
N GLY A 104 3.02 -1.50 5.82
CA GLY A 104 4.02 -2.19 5.00
C GLY A 104 3.59 -3.56 4.49
N GLY A 105 2.36 -3.67 3.98
CA GLY A 105 1.79 -4.95 3.57
C GLY A 105 2.27 -5.49 2.22
N GLU A 106 3.25 -4.83 1.58
CA GLU A 106 3.56 -5.09 0.17
C GLU A 106 4.16 -6.47 -0.13
N SER A 107 4.80 -7.08 0.85
CA SER A 107 5.64 -8.27 0.66
C SER A 107 4.87 -9.58 0.85
N LEU A 108 4.00 -9.67 1.87
CA LEU A 108 3.32 -10.92 2.24
C LEU A 108 1.80 -10.72 2.41
N ASP A 109 1.37 -9.70 3.14
CA ASP A 109 -0.04 -9.46 3.48
C ASP A 109 -0.91 -9.27 2.24
N ILE A 110 -0.53 -8.34 1.36
CA ILE A 110 -1.29 -8.04 0.14
C ILE A 110 -1.27 -9.23 -0.83
N PRO A 111 -0.13 -9.90 -1.09
CA PRO A 111 -0.13 -11.16 -1.82
C PRO A 111 -1.11 -12.19 -1.26
N TYR A 112 -1.06 -12.48 0.05
CA TYR A 112 -1.98 -13.42 0.69
C TYR A 112 -3.45 -12.99 0.53
N LEU A 113 -3.78 -11.73 0.83
CA LEU A 113 -5.13 -11.20 0.66
C LEU A 113 -5.60 -11.32 -0.79
N PHE A 114 -4.73 -11.13 -1.78
CA PHE A 114 -5.12 -11.15 -3.20
C PHE A 114 -5.16 -12.57 -3.78
N THR A 115 -4.49 -13.55 -3.19
CA THR A 115 -4.58 -14.96 -3.62
C THR A 115 -5.68 -15.72 -2.90
N GLU A 116 -5.84 -15.52 -1.59
CA GLU A 116 -6.72 -16.36 -0.77
C GLU A 116 -8.08 -15.70 -0.46
N ILE A 117 -8.15 -14.37 -0.31
CA ILE A 117 -9.36 -13.68 0.14
C ILE A 117 -10.10 -12.97 -1.02
N PHE A 118 -9.38 -12.16 -1.80
CA PHE A 118 -9.89 -11.35 -2.91
C PHE A 118 -9.46 -11.95 -4.25
N THR A 119 -10.13 -13.02 -4.65
CA THR A 119 -9.71 -13.87 -5.78
C THR A 119 -9.96 -13.24 -7.15
N ASN A 120 -10.77 -12.17 -7.24
CA ASN A 120 -11.01 -11.45 -8.49
C ASN A 120 -10.61 -9.96 -8.44
N LEU A 121 -10.41 -9.37 -9.62
CA LEU A 121 -9.94 -7.99 -9.77
C LEU A 121 -10.90 -6.95 -9.18
N ASN A 122 -12.21 -7.19 -9.24
CA ASN A 122 -13.19 -6.23 -8.73
C ASN A 122 -13.09 -6.10 -7.21
N GLU A 123 -12.96 -7.22 -6.51
CA GLU A 123 -12.77 -7.26 -5.05
C GLU A 123 -11.46 -6.60 -4.64
N ARG A 124 -10.36 -6.89 -5.33
CA ARG A 124 -9.06 -6.24 -5.08
C ARG A 124 -9.16 -4.72 -5.24
N LYS A 125 -9.84 -4.25 -6.29
CA LYS A 125 -10.10 -2.82 -6.51
C LYS A 125 -10.97 -2.24 -5.41
N GLN A 126 -12.02 -2.92 -4.98
CA GLN A 126 -12.91 -2.47 -3.91
C GLN A 126 -12.18 -2.38 -2.57
N PHE A 127 -11.41 -3.40 -2.21
CA PHE A 127 -10.56 -3.40 -1.01
C PHE A 127 -9.58 -2.21 -1.03
N CYS A 128 -8.86 -2.01 -2.14
CA CYS A 128 -7.89 -0.93 -2.28
C CYS A 128 -8.48 0.49 -2.20
N LYS A 129 -9.79 0.68 -2.39
CA LYS A 129 -10.41 2.02 -2.24
C LYS A 129 -10.40 2.52 -0.80
N ASN A 130 -10.48 1.61 0.16
CA ASN A 130 -10.53 1.94 1.59
C ASN A 130 -9.30 1.46 2.35
N LEU A 131 -8.26 1.04 1.63
CA LEU A 131 -7.00 0.59 2.20
C LEU A 131 -6.03 1.77 2.38
N PHE A 132 -5.47 1.87 3.57
CA PHE A 132 -4.44 2.86 3.90
C PHE A 132 -3.22 2.13 4.46
N ASP A 133 -2.14 2.10 3.69
CA ASP A 133 -0.85 1.61 4.16
C ASP A 133 -0.05 2.76 4.76
N THR A 134 0.10 2.74 6.09
CA THR A 134 0.74 3.82 6.86
C THR A 134 2.24 3.96 6.58
N LYS A 135 2.90 2.94 6.03
CA LYS A 135 4.31 3.03 5.62
C LYS A 135 4.49 4.07 4.52
N TYR A 136 3.67 4.03 3.47
CA TYR A 136 3.78 4.98 2.36
C TYR A 136 3.28 6.39 2.74
N LEU A 137 2.31 6.48 3.67
CA LEU A 137 1.94 7.76 4.28
C LEU A 137 3.12 8.36 5.08
N CYS A 138 3.86 7.52 5.82
CA CYS A 138 5.06 7.91 6.54
C CYS A 138 6.19 8.35 5.60
N GLU A 139 6.51 7.58 4.56
CA GLU A 139 7.60 7.93 3.65
C GLU A 139 7.34 9.28 3.00
N TYR A 140 6.10 9.51 2.54
CA TYR A 140 5.69 10.81 2.01
C TYR A 140 5.77 11.92 3.07
N TYR A 141 5.31 11.68 4.29
CA TYR A 141 5.38 12.64 5.40
C TYR A 141 6.83 13.02 5.72
N ASN A 142 7.73 12.06 5.83
CA ASN A 142 9.13 12.32 6.16
C ASN A 142 9.81 13.13 5.06
N LEU A 143 9.55 12.81 3.79
CA LEU A 143 10.08 13.57 2.65
C LEU A 143 9.57 15.02 2.64
N LYS A 144 8.27 15.21 2.80
CA LYS A 144 7.64 16.55 2.81
C LYS A 144 8.14 17.43 3.97
N ASN A 145 8.47 16.82 5.11
CA ASN A 145 8.93 17.53 6.31
C ASN A 145 10.45 17.48 6.50
N SER A 146 11.22 17.01 5.51
CA SER A 146 12.69 16.89 5.57
C SER A 146 13.21 16.05 6.76
N LEU A 147 12.46 15.02 7.16
CA LEU A 147 12.79 14.08 8.24
C LEU A 147 13.51 12.85 7.68
N VAL A 148 14.57 13.06 6.90
CA VAL A 148 15.20 12.01 6.06
C VAL A 148 15.88 10.90 6.88
N GLU A 149 16.27 11.18 8.13
CA GLU A 149 16.86 10.18 9.03
C GLU A 149 15.80 9.26 9.67
N ASN A 150 14.52 9.63 9.61
CA ASN A 150 13.47 8.91 10.31
C ASN A 150 13.04 7.66 9.56
N LYS A 151 12.99 6.54 10.28
CA LYS A 151 12.58 5.24 9.76
C LYS A 151 11.06 5.10 9.80
N CYS A 152 10.47 4.64 8.71
CA CYS A 152 9.06 4.22 8.66
C CYS A 152 8.86 2.79 9.19
N LYS A 153 9.57 2.43 10.27
CA LYS A 153 9.28 1.21 11.05
C LYS A 153 8.22 1.57 12.08
N ILE A 154 7.22 0.70 12.27
CA ILE A 154 6.01 1.02 13.04
C ILE A 154 6.30 1.67 14.40
N TYR A 155 7.08 1.07 15.29
CA TYR A 155 7.30 1.65 16.64
C TYR A 155 8.03 3.00 16.63
N TYR A 156 8.99 3.19 15.72
CA TYR A 156 9.67 4.48 15.56
C TYR A 156 8.73 5.55 15.02
N LEU A 157 7.84 5.16 14.09
CA LEU A 157 6.82 6.04 13.55
C LEU A 157 5.79 6.43 14.64
N LEU A 158 5.38 5.49 15.49
CA LEU A 158 4.48 5.76 16.61
C LEU A 158 5.08 6.79 17.58
N LEU A 159 6.36 6.64 17.91
CA LEU A 159 7.09 7.60 18.76
C LEU A 159 7.22 8.97 18.08
N GLN A 160 7.62 8.98 16.79
CA GLN A 160 7.73 10.22 15.99
C GLN A 160 6.40 11.00 15.96
N MET A 161 5.28 10.30 15.84
CA MET A 161 3.94 10.91 15.77
C MET A 161 3.35 11.20 17.15
N ASN A 162 4.12 11.01 18.23
CA ASN A 162 3.70 11.19 19.63
C ASN A 162 2.45 10.39 20.01
N ILE A 163 2.28 9.20 19.42
CA ILE A 163 1.19 8.27 19.78
C ILE A 163 1.59 7.45 20.99
N ILE A 164 2.88 7.12 21.08
CA ILE A 164 3.48 6.47 22.24
C ILE A 164 4.57 7.38 22.79
N ASP A 165 4.85 7.26 24.09
CA ASP A 165 5.99 7.89 24.73
C ASP A 165 7.21 6.96 24.72
N GLN A 166 8.34 7.46 25.22
CA GLN A 166 9.58 6.67 25.29
C GLN A 166 9.41 5.44 26.19
N LYS A 167 8.63 5.54 27.28
CA LYS A 167 8.41 4.41 28.19
C LYS A 167 7.69 3.26 27.48
N GLN A 168 6.67 3.56 26.68
CA GLN A 168 5.97 2.58 25.88
C GLN A 168 6.87 2.02 24.77
N MET A 169 7.70 2.86 24.13
CA MET A 169 8.71 2.40 23.17
C MET A 169 9.67 1.38 23.79
N ASP A 170 10.22 1.69 24.96
CA ASP A 170 11.15 0.82 25.69
C ASP A 170 10.49 -0.52 26.03
N TYR A 171 9.24 -0.49 26.50
CA TYR A 171 8.46 -1.70 26.75
C TYR A 171 8.27 -2.57 25.48
N LEU A 172 7.95 -1.95 24.34
CA LEU A 172 7.77 -2.68 23.08
C LEU A 172 9.08 -3.34 22.63
N LEU A 173 10.21 -2.63 22.75
CA LEU A 173 11.53 -3.17 22.43
C LEU A 173 11.93 -4.31 23.37
N GLU A 174 11.69 -4.17 24.67
CA GLU A 174 11.94 -5.25 25.65
C GLU A 174 11.07 -6.48 25.39
N ASN A 175 9.80 -6.29 25.01
CA ASN A 175 8.92 -7.40 24.66
C ASN A 175 9.42 -8.12 23.40
N GLN A 176 9.86 -7.38 22.38
CA GLN A 176 10.45 -7.93 21.17
C GLN A 176 11.75 -8.71 21.47
N GLU A 177 12.60 -8.21 22.36
CA GLU A 177 13.82 -8.90 22.79
C GLU A 177 13.51 -10.21 23.52
N LYS A 178 12.54 -10.20 24.45
CA LYS A 178 12.10 -11.39 25.20
C LYS A 178 11.45 -12.45 24.31
N MET A 179 10.69 -12.01 23.32
CA MET A 179 10.06 -12.89 22.33
C MET A 179 11.12 -13.62 21.48
N GLY A 180 12.21 -12.92 21.13
CA GLY A 180 13.19 -13.38 20.17
C GLY A 180 12.85 -12.99 18.73
N ASN A 181 13.64 -13.46 17.79
CA ASN A 181 13.46 -13.13 16.37
C ASN A 181 12.21 -13.81 15.81
N ILE A 182 11.22 -13.02 15.37
CA ILE A 182 9.95 -13.52 14.81
C ILE A 182 10.16 -14.52 13.66
N SER A 183 11.23 -14.36 12.87
CA SER A 183 11.54 -15.27 11.75
C SER A 183 12.01 -16.66 12.19
N GLU A 184 12.32 -16.85 13.47
CA GLU A 184 12.74 -18.13 14.08
C GLU A 184 11.61 -18.80 14.88
N ILE A 185 10.49 -18.10 15.07
CA ILE A 185 9.35 -18.58 15.86
C ILE A 185 8.33 -19.22 14.92
N ARG A 186 7.91 -20.44 15.24
CA ARG A 186 6.76 -21.07 14.58
C ARG A 186 5.48 -20.69 15.31
N ILE A 187 4.65 -19.88 14.67
CA ILE A 187 3.43 -19.34 15.24
C ILE A 187 2.31 -20.37 15.13
N ASN A 188 1.63 -20.61 16.25
CA ASN A 188 0.43 -21.43 16.36
C ASN A 188 -0.56 -20.73 17.29
N VAL A 189 -1.73 -20.33 16.80
CA VAL A 189 -2.75 -19.58 17.59
C VAL A 189 -3.16 -20.30 18.87
N LYS A 190 -3.11 -21.63 18.88
CA LYS A 190 -3.48 -22.46 20.03
C LYS A 190 -2.38 -22.51 21.10
N ASP A 191 -1.18 -22.02 20.80
CA ASP A 191 0.01 -22.11 21.64
C ASP A 191 0.94 -20.91 21.41
N MET A 192 0.45 -19.70 21.70
CA MET A 192 1.24 -18.47 21.65
C MET A 192 1.74 -18.09 23.05
N SER A 193 3.03 -17.74 23.15
CA SER A 193 3.56 -17.15 24.39
C SER A 193 2.95 -15.77 24.65
N LYS A 194 3.01 -15.32 25.91
CA LYS A 194 2.51 -13.99 26.28
C LYS A 194 3.21 -12.87 25.51
N GLU A 195 4.52 -13.01 25.31
CA GLU A 195 5.36 -12.06 24.59
C GLU A 195 4.95 -11.96 23.11
N LEU A 196 4.66 -13.11 22.48
CA LEU A 196 4.17 -13.16 21.09
C LEU A 196 2.76 -12.57 20.97
N ILE A 197 1.85 -12.87 21.92
CA ILE A 197 0.50 -12.27 21.95
C ILE A 197 0.61 -10.75 22.08
N ASN A 198 1.46 -10.25 22.99
CA ASN A 198 1.68 -8.82 23.14
C ASN A 198 2.20 -8.20 21.84
N TYR A 199 3.25 -8.78 21.28
CA TYR A 199 3.87 -8.31 20.03
C TYR A 199 2.81 -8.19 18.93
N SER A 200 2.09 -9.28 18.65
CA SER A 200 1.03 -9.32 17.63
C SER A 200 -0.13 -8.36 17.92
N ALA A 201 -0.47 -8.10 19.19
CA ALA A 201 -1.51 -7.13 19.53
C ALA A 201 -1.06 -5.70 19.19
N TYR A 202 0.16 -5.34 19.55
CA TYR A 202 0.66 -3.97 19.40
C TYR A 202 0.89 -3.57 17.94
N ASP A 203 1.11 -4.54 17.04
CA ASP A 203 1.24 -4.28 15.61
C ASP A 203 -0.06 -3.77 14.97
N THR A 204 -1.22 -4.03 15.58
CA THR A 204 -2.53 -3.51 15.11
C THR A 204 -3.18 -2.50 16.06
N LEU A 205 -2.84 -2.52 17.35
CA LEU A 205 -3.46 -1.68 18.39
C LEU A 205 -3.37 -0.20 18.03
N TYR A 206 -2.20 0.27 17.59
CA TYR A 206 -1.96 1.68 17.34
C TYR A 206 -2.28 2.14 15.91
N LEU A 207 -2.58 1.23 14.98
CA LEU A 207 -2.80 1.60 13.56
C LEU A 207 -3.96 2.59 13.36
N PRO A 208 -5.13 2.44 14.01
CA PRO A 208 -6.22 3.40 13.84
C PRO A 208 -5.84 4.81 14.30
N GLU A 209 -5.19 4.96 15.46
CA GLU A 209 -4.74 6.26 15.95
C GLU A 209 -3.60 6.82 15.10
N LEU A 210 -2.67 5.98 14.65
CA LEU A 210 -1.62 6.38 13.72
C LEU A 210 -2.20 6.97 12.44
N TYR A 211 -3.18 6.30 11.82
CA TYR A 211 -3.88 6.85 10.67
C TYR A 211 -4.56 8.20 10.98
N LYS A 212 -5.14 8.36 12.17
CA LYS A 212 -5.77 9.62 12.59
C LYS A 212 -4.76 10.77 12.74
N THR A 213 -3.50 10.51 13.08
CA THR A 213 -2.46 11.56 13.20
C THR A 213 -1.99 12.15 11.86
N PHE A 214 -2.07 11.40 10.75
CA PHE A 214 -1.66 11.93 9.45
C PHE A 214 -2.54 13.10 8.98
N PRO A 215 -1.99 14.05 8.21
CA PRO A 215 -2.75 15.19 7.69
C PRO A 215 -4.02 14.77 6.94
N LYS A 216 -5.04 15.63 6.99
CA LYS A 216 -6.36 15.38 6.39
C LYS A 216 -6.52 15.94 4.98
N ASP A 217 -5.43 16.36 4.34
CA ASP A 217 -5.46 16.83 2.96
C ASP A 217 -5.62 15.68 1.95
N ASN A 218 -6.02 16.02 0.73
CA ASN A 218 -6.32 15.04 -0.32
C ASN A 218 -5.12 14.13 -0.67
N ASN A 219 -3.87 14.53 -0.39
CA ASN A 219 -2.72 13.67 -0.68
C ASN A 219 -2.73 12.44 0.23
N TYR A 220 -2.87 12.66 1.54
CA TYR A 220 -2.87 11.58 2.54
C TYR A 220 -4.18 10.80 2.55
N GLN A 221 -5.31 11.48 2.31
CA GLN A 221 -6.62 10.85 2.42
C GLN A 221 -7.05 10.11 1.15
N LYS A 222 -6.43 10.42 0.00
CA LYS A 222 -6.90 9.93 -1.31
C LYS A 222 -5.78 9.56 -2.26
N LEU A 223 -4.91 10.51 -2.63
CA LEU A 223 -3.93 10.28 -3.70
C LEU A 223 -2.91 9.18 -3.36
N ILE A 224 -2.26 9.24 -2.20
CA ILE A 224 -1.26 8.25 -1.78
C ILE A 224 -1.90 6.87 -1.56
N PRO A 225 -3.05 6.75 -0.86
CA PRO A 225 -3.79 5.48 -0.79
C PRO A 225 -4.13 4.90 -2.16
N GLU A 226 -4.64 5.71 -3.10
CA GLU A 226 -4.98 5.23 -4.43
C GLU A 226 -3.74 4.78 -5.23
N ILE A 227 -2.63 5.54 -5.21
CA ILE A 227 -1.38 5.13 -5.88
C ILE A 227 -0.86 3.81 -5.28
N THR A 228 -0.96 3.67 -3.96
CA THR A 228 -0.59 2.44 -3.25
C THR A 228 -1.43 1.25 -3.73
N GLY A 229 -2.76 1.41 -3.76
CA GLY A 229 -3.69 0.39 -4.23
C GLY A 229 -3.50 0.02 -5.70
N VAL A 230 -3.29 1.03 -6.56
CA VAL A 230 -2.88 0.83 -7.97
C VAL A 230 -1.64 -0.04 -8.03
N HIS A 231 -0.61 0.29 -7.26
CA HIS A 231 0.64 -0.44 -7.31
C HIS A 231 0.48 -1.89 -6.82
N PHE A 232 -0.31 -2.14 -5.77
CA PHE A 232 -0.64 -3.49 -5.30
C PHE A 232 -1.29 -4.32 -6.40
N ILE A 233 -2.28 -3.76 -7.09
CA ILE A 233 -2.97 -4.45 -8.19
C ILE A 233 -2.03 -4.72 -9.36
N LEU A 234 -1.29 -3.70 -9.80
CA LEU A 234 -0.43 -3.81 -10.98
C LEU A 234 0.74 -4.77 -10.77
N LYS A 235 1.24 -4.92 -9.53
CA LYS A 235 2.28 -5.91 -9.20
C LYS A 235 1.84 -7.36 -9.40
N GLN A 236 0.54 -7.64 -9.28
CA GLN A 236 -0.02 -8.98 -9.52
C GLN A 236 -0.27 -9.26 -11.01
N THR A 237 0.18 -8.37 -11.90
CA THR A 237 -0.02 -8.49 -13.35
C THR A 237 1.30 -8.28 -14.08
N ASP A 238 1.32 -8.55 -15.38
CA ASP A 238 2.47 -8.26 -16.24
C ASP A 238 2.65 -6.77 -16.57
N PHE A 239 1.86 -5.86 -15.99
CA PHE A 239 1.89 -4.42 -16.31
C PHE A 239 3.31 -3.86 -16.34
N PHE A 240 4.08 -3.99 -15.26
CA PHE A 240 5.41 -3.38 -15.18
C PHE A 240 6.37 -3.95 -16.21
N LYS A 241 6.27 -5.24 -16.53
CA LYS A 241 7.14 -5.91 -17.51
C LYS A 241 6.74 -5.51 -18.93
N LYS A 242 5.43 -5.60 -19.25
CA LYS A 242 4.87 -5.27 -20.55
C LYS A 242 5.01 -3.79 -20.88
N SER A 243 4.53 -2.90 -20.01
CA SER A 243 4.60 -1.45 -20.22
C SER A 243 6.03 -0.94 -20.33
N PHE A 244 6.97 -1.50 -19.56
CA PHE A 244 8.40 -1.17 -19.71
C PHE A 244 8.97 -1.61 -21.05
N THR A 245 8.63 -2.83 -21.50
CA THR A 245 9.07 -3.36 -22.80
C THR A 245 8.49 -2.53 -23.94
N ASP A 246 7.17 -2.29 -23.89
CA ASP A 246 6.41 -1.55 -24.90
C ASP A 246 6.92 -0.11 -25.05
N ILE A 247 7.26 0.59 -23.97
CA ILE A 247 7.77 1.97 -24.06
C ILE A 247 9.26 2.03 -24.40
N SER A 248 10.04 1.02 -24.03
CA SER A 248 11.50 1.06 -24.20
C SER A 248 11.95 0.89 -25.65
N GLN A 249 11.13 0.32 -26.54
CA GLN A 249 11.43 0.25 -27.96
C GLN A 249 11.61 1.64 -28.62
N PHE A 250 11.03 2.68 -28.02
CA PHE A 250 11.11 4.06 -28.51
C PHE A 250 12.37 4.81 -28.01
N ASN A 251 13.20 4.20 -27.16
CA ASN A 251 14.38 4.87 -26.55
C ASN A 251 15.43 5.31 -27.58
N LEU A 252 15.51 4.64 -28.73
CA LEU A 252 16.49 4.90 -29.80
C LEU A 252 15.94 5.79 -30.92
N ILE A 253 14.80 6.44 -30.67
CA ILE A 253 14.20 7.38 -31.61
C ILE A 253 14.78 8.77 -31.38
N PHE A 254 15.08 9.45 -32.47
CA PHE A 254 15.58 10.81 -32.50
C PHE A 254 14.49 11.77 -32.98
N LEU A 255 14.37 12.91 -32.31
CA LEU A 255 13.59 14.08 -32.74
C LEU A 255 14.44 14.93 -33.66
N SER A 256 13.87 15.42 -34.77
CA SER A 256 14.48 16.44 -35.60
C SER A 256 13.98 17.82 -35.17
N LEU A 257 14.87 18.63 -34.60
CA LEU A 257 14.60 19.99 -34.10
C LEU A 257 15.67 20.93 -34.64
N GLU A 258 15.28 21.90 -35.47
CA GLU A 258 16.18 22.95 -35.99
C GLU A 258 17.53 22.42 -36.53
N ASN A 259 17.49 21.35 -37.34
CA ASN A 259 18.66 20.64 -37.88
C ASN A 259 19.53 19.88 -36.85
N LYS A 260 19.03 19.63 -35.64
CA LYS A 260 19.66 18.77 -34.63
C LYS A 260 18.81 17.53 -34.38
N TYR A 261 19.49 16.44 -34.07
CA TYR A 261 18.87 15.19 -33.64
C TYR A 261 19.01 15.01 -32.14
N ILE A 262 17.90 15.00 -31.42
CA ILE A 262 17.87 14.79 -29.96
C ILE A 262 17.23 13.43 -29.67
N LEU A 263 17.87 12.60 -28.84
CA LEU A 263 17.34 11.29 -28.48
C LEU A 263 16.11 11.47 -27.58
N LEU A 264 15.03 10.72 -27.84
CA LEU A 264 13.83 10.76 -26.98
C LEU A 264 14.14 10.41 -25.53
N ASN A 265 15.05 9.45 -25.31
CA ASN A 265 15.44 9.08 -23.95
C ASN A 265 16.12 10.22 -23.20
N ASP A 266 16.88 11.08 -23.89
CA ASP A 266 17.52 12.25 -23.27
C ASP A 266 16.46 13.30 -22.87
N MET A 267 15.44 13.51 -23.72
CA MET A 267 14.30 14.35 -23.37
C MET A 267 13.51 13.80 -22.18
N PHE A 268 13.33 12.49 -22.10
CA PHE A 268 12.73 11.85 -20.93
C PHE A 268 13.55 12.10 -19.66
N GLN A 269 14.88 11.93 -19.70
CA GLN A 269 15.74 12.17 -18.53
C GLN A 269 15.65 13.63 -18.08
N PHE A 270 15.69 14.58 -19.03
CA PHE A 270 15.50 16.00 -18.75
C PHE A 270 14.16 16.26 -18.06
N MET A 271 13.05 15.78 -18.63
CA MET A 271 11.71 15.97 -18.04
C MET A 271 11.52 15.26 -16.71
N TYR A 272 12.18 14.12 -16.50
CA TYR A 272 12.14 13.40 -15.23
C TYR A 272 12.85 14.18 -14.11
N LEU A 273 13.95 14.85 -14.43
CA LEU A 273 14.70 15.73 -13.50
C LEU A 273 14.03 17.10 -13.32
N TRP A 274 13.41 17.67 -14.36
CA TRP A 274 12.69 18.94 -14.25
C TRP A 274 11.51 18.86 -13.28
N ASN A 275 10.86 17.70 -13.20
CA ASN A 275 9.77 17.42 -12.27
C ASN A 275 10.21 17.25 -10.79
N ASP A 276 11.45 17.63 -10.45
CA ASP A 276 12.00 17.49 -9.10
C ASP A 276 11.56 18.59 -8.10
N THR A 277 10.41 19.23 -8.34
CA THR A 277 9.83 20.17 -7.39
C THR A 277 8.40 19.77 -7.00
N GLY A 278 8.07 19.87 -5.71
CA GLY A 278 6.71 19.66 -5.19
C GLY A 278 6.28 18.19 -5.03
N LEU A 279 4.99 17.93 -5.24
CA LEU A 279 4.32 16.67 -4.96
C LEU A 279 4.94 15.46 -5.70
N LEU A 280 5.22 15.62 -7.01
CA LEU A 280 5.77 14.53 -7.82
C LEU A 280 7.20 14.16 -7.39
N SER A 281 8.02 15.12 -6.96
CA SER A 281 9.37 14.83 -6.43
C SER A 281 9.28 13.92 -5.20
N TYR A 282 8.43 14.25 -4.23
CA TYR A 282 8.25 13.41 -3.03
C TYR A 282 7.72 12.01 -3.39
N LEU A 283 6.75 11.92 -4.30
CA LEU A 283 6.21 10.64 -4.76
C LEU A 283 7.25 9.79 -5.52
N ASN A 284 8.13 10.40 -6.30
CA ASN A 284 9.20 9.72 -7.04
C ASN A 284 10.32 9.19 -6.13
N GLN A 285 10.55 9.86 -5.01
CA GLN A 285 11.56 9.47 -4.03
C GLN A 285 11.14 8.21 -3.26
N ILE A 286 9.84 7.98 -3.08
CA ILE A 286 9.28 6.71 -2.57
C ILE A 286 9.67 5.58 -3.53
N THR A 287 10.60 4.73 -3.09
CA THR A 287 11.20 3.67 -3.92
C THR A 287 10.14 2.76 -4.53
N TYR A 288 9.08 2.48 -3.78
CA TYR A 288 7.98 1.65 -4.24
C TYR A 288 7.25 2.28 -5.45
N PHE A 289 7.02 3.60 -5.47
CA PHE A 289 6.30 4.27 -6.56
C PHE A 289 7.19 4.66 -7.74
N ARG A 290 8.52 4.72 -7.55
CA ARG A 290 9.47 5.24 -8.55
C ARG A 290 9.30 4.63 -9.94
N LYS A 291 9.26 3.29 -10.03
CA LYS A 291 9.15 2.59 -11.33
C LYS A 291 7.83 2.88 -12.02
N PHE A 292 6.75 3.02 -11.26
CA PHE A 292 5.44 3.40 -11.80
C PHE A 292 5.52 4.77 -12.48
N PHE A 293 5.98 5.80 -11.77
CA PHE A 293 6.08 7.15 -12.33
C PHE A 293 7.09 7.27 -13.47
N GLN A 294 8.21 6.55 -13.43
CA GLN A 294 9.13 6.47 -14.57
C GLN A 294 8.43 5.98 -15.84
N ILE A 295 7.60 4.93 -15.73
CA ILE A 295 6.80 4.44 -16.86
C ILE A 295 5.79 5.50 -17.30
N ILE A 296 4.99 6.06 -16.37
CA ILE A 296 3.97 7.09 -16.69
C ILE A 296 4.59 8.29 -17.43
N ILE A 297 5.62 8.90 -16.86
CA ILE A 297 6.28 10.09 -17.42
C ILE A 297 6.85 9.79 -18.80
N LYS A 298 7.45 8.61 -18.98
CA LYS A 298 8.00 8.20 -20.27
C LYS A 298 6.92 8.02 -21.34
N TYR A 299 5.77 7.44 -20.98
CA TYR A 299 4.61 7.37 -21.87
C TYR A 299 4.10 8.76 -22.29
N ILE A 300 4.01 9.70 -21.34
CA ILE A 300 3.58 11.07 -21.58
C ILE A 300 4.56 11.76 -22.54
N VAL A 301 5.83 11.82 -22.18
CA VAL A 301 6.89 12.50 -22.95
C VAL A 301 6.98 11.94 -24.37
N TYR A 302 7.02 10.62 -24.53
CA TYR A 302 7.15 10.02 -25.86
C TYR A 302 5.91 10.24 -26.73
N ASN A 303 4.70 10.15 -26.15
CA ASN A 303 3.47 10.43 -26.92
C ASN A 303 3.42 11.90 -27.38
N ILE A 304 3.78 12.85 -26.52
CA ILE A 304 3.79 14.28 -26.88
C ILE A 304 4.79 14.51 -28.00
N LEU A 305 6.03 14.04 -27.84
CA LEU A 305 7.12 14.35 -28.77
C LEU A 305 6.92 13.68 -30.13
N ILE A 306 6.56 12.39 -30.18
CA ILE A 306 6.37 11.67 -31.45
C ILE A 306 5.19 12.22 -32.26
N ARG A 307 4.16 12.78 -31.61
CA ARG A 307 2.98 13.31 -32.29
C ARG A 307 3.15 14.74 -32.81
N ASN A 308 4.06 15.52 -32.21
CA ASN A 308 4.23 16.93 -32.55
C ASN A 308 5.49 17.21 -33.38
N TYR A 309 6.42 16.25 -33.48
CA TYR A 309 7.67 16.42 -34.20
C TYR A 309 7.95 15.27 -35.17
N GLU A 310 8.77 15.54 -36.18
CA GLU A 310 9.31 14.52 -37.05
C GLU A 310 10.35 13.67 -36.29
N THR A 311 10.19 12.35 -36.35
CA THR A 311 11.02 11.42 -35.57
C THR A 311 11.66 10.35 -36.45
N PHE A 312 12.83 9.87 -36.04
CA PHE A 312 13.65 8.93 -36.83
C PHE A 312 14.20 7.80 -35.95
N TYR A 313 14.17 6.56 -36.45
CA TYR A 313 14.96 5.47 -35.88
C TYR A 313 16.41 5.62 -36.31
N LYS A 314 17.33 5.61 -35.33
CA LYS A 314 18.78 5.67 -35.57
C LYS A 314 19.22 6.79 -36.54
N LYS A 315 18.47 7.90 -36.59
CA LYS A 315 18.68 9.11 -37.42
C LYS A 315 18.40 9.00 -38.93
N ASP A 316 18.15 7.79 -39.45
CA ASP A 316 18.10 7.59 -40.91
C ASP A 316 16.72 7.16 -41.43
N ILE A 317 15.90 6.54 -40.57
CA ILE A 317 14.61 5.96 -40.97
C ILE A 317 13.48 6.72 -40.31
N LEU A 318 12.62 7.37 -41.09
CA LEU A 318 11.42 8.05 -40.57
C LEU A 318 10.58 7.09 -39.71
N ASN A 319 10.39 7.45 -38.44
CA ASN A 319 9.56 6.70 -37.52
C ASN A 319 8.07 6.99 -37.82
N LYS A 320 7.32 5.93 -38.06
CA LYS A 320 5.85 5.98 -38.24
C LYS A 320 5.08 5.40 -37.06
N ASN A 321 5.79 4.85 -36.07
CA ASN A 321 5.18 4.21 -34.92
C ASN A 321 4.98 5.22 -33.80
N CYS A 322 3.85 5.11 -33.11
CA CYS A 322 3.56 5.87 -31.89
C CYS A 322 3.48 4.89 -30.71
N PRO A 323 3.91 5.29 -29.50
CA PRO A 323 3.64 4.51 -28.30
C PRO A 323 2.13 4.31 -28.11
N PRO A 324 1.72 3.26 -27.37
CA PRO A 324 0.35 3.15 -26.91
C PRO A 324 -0.10 4.45 -26.23
N SER A 325 -1.38 4.80 -26.41
CA SER A 325 -1.92 6.01 -25.83
C SER A 325 -1.89 5.97 -24.31
N LEU A 326 -1.74 7.14 -23.66
CA LEU A 326 -1.86 7.23 -22.21
C LEU A 326 -3.19 6.66 -21.70
N ASN A 327 -4.28 6.83 -22.47
CA ASN A 327 -5.60 6.29 -22.10
C ASN A 327 -5.58 4.77 -21.93
N THR A 328 -4.87 4.04 -22.79
CA THR A 328 -4.72 2.59 -22.68
C THR A 328 -4.03 2.18 -21.37
N LEU A 329 -3.14 3.01 -20.85
CA LEU A 329 -2.50 2.81 -19.56
C LEU A 329 -3.47 3.09 -18.41
N LEU A 330 -4.25 4.17 -18.53
CA LEU A 330 -5.23 4.62 -17.54
C LEU A 330 -6.44 3.67 -17.40
N GLU A 331 -6.79 2.92 -18.44
CA GLU A 331 -7.84 1.89 -18.39
C GLU A 331 -7.60 0.85 -17.29
N ASN A 332 -6.33 0.46 -17.06
CA ASN A 332 -5.99 -0.52 -16.02
C ASN A 332 -6.28 0.00 -14.60
N ILE A 333 -6.31 1.32 -14.43
CA ILE A 333 -6.48 2.00 -13.14
C ILE A 333 -7.76 2.85 -13.08
N SER A 334 -8.72 2.58 -13.98
CA SER A 334 -9.95 3.38 -14.20
C SER A 334 -10.75 3.72 -12.93
N ASN A 335 -10.61 2.94 -11.86
CA ASN A 335 -11.37 3.08 -10.62
C ASN A 335 -10.68 3.99 -9.57
N PHE A 336 -9.50 4.52 -9.88
CA PHE A 336 -8.68 5.35 -9.00
C PHE A 336 -8.64 6.79 -9.53
N ASN A 337 -9.70 7.54 -9.21
CA ASN A 337 -9.97 8.84 -9.82
C ASN A 337 -8.92 9.90 -9.46
N TYR A 338 -8.41 9.92 -8.23
CA TYR A 338 -7.38 10.88 -7.82
C TYR A 338 -6.06 10.62 -8.53
N THR A 339 -5.68 9.34 -8.66
CA THR A 339 -4.48 8.93 -9.41
C THR A 339 -4.61 9.29 -10.88
N ILE A 340 -5.76 9.02 -11.51
CA ILE A 340 -6.01 9.39 -12.91
C ILE A 340 -5.94 10.90 -13.10
N ASN A 341 -6.59 11.68 -12.23
CA ASN A 341 -6.58 13.13 -12.32
C ASN A 341 -5.18 13.71 -12.12
N PHE A 342 -4.40 13.15 -11.20
CA PHE A 342 -3.00 13.50 -11.03
C PHE A 342 -2.17 13.23 -12.29
N ILE A 343 -2.32 12.05 -12.92
CA ILE A 343 -1.61 11.71 -14.15
C ILE A 343 -2.03 12.61 -15.32
N LYS A 344 -3.32 12.96 -15.42
CA LYS A 344 -3.82 13.90 -16.42
C LYS A 344 -3.24 15.31 -16.23
N GLN A 345 -3.19 15.80 -15.00
CA GLN A 345 -2.56 17.09 -14.69
C GLN A 345 -1.08 17.05 -15.07
N LEU A 346 -0.37 15.99 -14.69
CA LEU A 346 1.03 15.78 -15.06
C LEU A 346 1.24 15.78 -16.57
N ASN A 347 0.32 15.18 -17.34
CA ASN A 347 0.36 15.22 -18.80
C ASN A 347 0.24 16.64 -19.35
N GLU A 348 -0.66 17.46 -18.82
CA GLU A 348 -0.80 18.86 -19.25
C GLU A 348 0.43 19.70 -18.85
N ASP A 349 0.97 19.51 -17.65
CA ASP A 349 2.16 20.22 -17.18
C ASP A 349 3.39 19.90 -18.05
N ILE A 350 3.64 18.61 -18.33
CA ILE A 350 4.73 18.18 -19.22
C ILE A 350 4.51 18.69 -20.65
N LYS A 351 3.27 18.68 -21.14
CA LYS A 351 2.95 19.18 -22.48
C LYS A 351 3.23 20.68 -22.62
N LYS A 352 2.92 21.47 -21.60
CA LYS A 352 3.20 22.91 -21.58
C LYS A 352 4.69 23.23 -21.55
N GLU A 353 5.51 22.37 -20.92
CA GLU A 353 6.95 22.55 -20.88
C GLU A 353 7.64 22.12 -22.19
N LEU A 354 7.09 21.10 -22.87
CA LEU A 354 7.69 20.55 -24.09
C LEU A 354 7.29 21.25 -25.40
N LEU A 355 6.13 21.90 -25.44
CA LEU A 355 5.57 22.60 -26.60
C LEU A 355 5.53 24.10 -26.35
#